data_AF-A0A150S586-F1
#
_entry.id   AF-A0A150S586-F1
#
_cell.length_a   1.000
_cell.length_b   1.000
_cell.length_c   1.000
_cell.angle_alpha   90.00
_cell.angle_beta   90.00
_cell.angle_gamma   90.00
#
_symmetry.space_group_name_H-M   'P 1'
#
loop_
_entity.id
_entity.type
_entity.pdbx_description
1 polymer ?
#
loop_
_entity_poly.entity_id
_entity_poly.type
_entity_poly.pdbx_seq_one_letter_code
_entity_poly.pdbx_strand_id
1 'polypeptide(L)'
;MSPAVPARHARPVAPAGFRRSPPLLVLEDLRWGDQPTVSFLDSALRDLRAMPWMVLALARPEVHETFPRLWAERQTQEIRLKELPRKACERLVRQALGASIGREMLERIVALAGGHAFYLEELIRAVAEGRGEALPETVLAMVEARLSRLDPEARRLLRAASVFGEV
;
A
#
# COMPACT_ATOMS: atom_id res chain seq x y z
N MET A 1 -17.27 -29.81 -44.17
CA MET A 1 -17.54 -30.00 -42.73
C MET A 1 -16.36 -30.74 -42.13
N SER A 2 -15.49 -30.03 -41.42
CA SER A 2 -14.29 -30.59 -40.77
C SER A 2 -14.62 -30.84 -39.30
N PRO A 3 -14.29 -32.02 -38.71
CA PRO A 3 -14.67 -32.31 -37.34
C PRO A 3 -13.77 -31.55 -36.37
N ALA A 4 -14.39 -30.87 -35.40
CA ALA A 4 -13.70 -30.20 -34.32
C ALA A 4 -12.97 -31.23 -33.43
N VAL A 5 -11.66 -31.04 -33.27
CA VAL A 5 -10.86 -31.79 -32.29
C VAL A 5 -11.20 -31.25 -30.90
N PRO A 6 -11.65 -32.09 -29.95
CA PRO A 6 -11.92 -31.63 -28.59
C PRO A 6 -10.60 -31.23 -27.93
N ALA A 7 -10.48 -29.96 -27.55
CA ALA A 7 -9.37 -29.44 -26.76
C ALA A 7 -9.31 -30.22 -25.44
N ARG A 8 -8.34 -31.13 -25.32
CA ARG A 8 -8.03 -31.82 -24.06
C ARG A 8 -7.64 -30.75 -23.04
N HIS A 9 -8.51 -30.49 -22.07
CA HIS A 9 -8.17 -29.73 -20.88
C HIS A 9 -7.10 -30.48 -20.09
N ALA A 10 -5.83 -30.24 -20.42
CA ALA A 10 -4.73 -30.62 -19.56
C ALA A 10 -4.95 -29.90 -18.23
N ARG A 11 -5.20 -30.67 -17.15
CA ARG A 11 -5.17 -30.09 -15.81
C ARG A 11 -3.76 -29.54 -15.59
N PRO A 12 -3.58 -28.24 -15.34
CA PRO A 12 -2.26 -27.72 -15.04
C PRO A 12 -1.76 -28.42 -13.77
N VAL A 13 -0.73 -29.24 -13.92
CA VAL A 13 -0.03 -29.85 -12.79
C VAL A 13 0.95 -28.80 -12.29
N ALA A 14 0.74 -28.33 -11.06
CA ALA A 14 1.66 -27.37 -10.46
C ALA A 14 3.07 -27.96 -10.42
N PRO A 15 4.08 -27.30 -11.02
CA PRO A 15 5.46 -27.74 -10.90
C PRO A 15 5.84 -27.76 -9.41
N ALA A 16 6.69 -28.71 -9.01
CA ALA A 16 6.94 -29.00 -7.59
C ALA A 16 7.32 -27.77 -6.75
N GLY A 17 7.94 -26.74 -7.36
CA GLY A 17 8.26 -25.46 -6.72
C GLY A 17 7.05 -24.68 -6.21
N PHE A 18 5.93 -24.66 -6.96
CA PHE A 18 4.70 -23.96 -6.56
C PHE A 18 4.05 -24.57 -5.31
N ARG A 19 4.26 -25.87 -5.06
CA ARG A 19 3.72 -26.54 -3.87
C ARG A 19 4.50 -26.23 -2.60
N ARG A 20 5.77 -25.86 -2.71
CA ARG A 20 6.63 -25.52 -1.56
C ARG A 20 6.66 -24.02 -1.28
N SER A 21 6.56 -23.21 -2.34
CA SER A 21 6.53 -21.74 -2.25
C SER A 21 5.53 -21.22 -3.29
N PRO A 22 4.22 -21.21 -2.96
CA PRO A 22 3.20 -20.65 -3.83
C PRO A 22 3.55 -19.19 -4.18
N PRO A 23 3.62 -18.82 -5.47
CA PRO A 23 3.94 -17.45 -5.83
C PRO A 23 2.83 -16.49 -5.40
N LEU A 24 3.26 -15.34 -4.89
CA LEU A 24 2.43 -14.19 -4.59
C LEU A 24 2.75 -13.08 -5.58
N LEU A 25 1.78 -12.72 -6.41
CA LEU A 25 1.86 -11.53 -7.25
C LEU A 25 1.32 -10.34 -6.46
N VAL A 26 2.16 -9.33 -6.22
CA VAL A 26 1.74 -8.08 -5.58
C VAL A 26 1.53 -7.02 -6.65
N LEU A 27 0.34 -6.41 -6.66
CA LEU A 27 -0.01 -5.30 -7.53
C LEU A 27 -0.17 -4.06 -6.67
N GLU A 28 0.80 -3.16 -6.76
CA GLU A 28 0.73 -1.85 -6.11
C GLU A 28 -0.07 -0.88 -7.00
N ASP A 29 -0.77 0.05 -6.36
CA ASP A 29 -1.53 1.12 -7.02
C ASP A 29 -2.44 0.66 -8.18
N LEU A 30 -3.18 -0.45 -8.00
CA LEU A 30 -3.97 -1.08 -9.07
C LEU A 30 -4.93 -0.12 -9.80
N ARG A 31 -5.41 0.94 -9.14
CA ARG A 31 -6.25 2.00 -9.73
C ARG A 31 -5.60 2.74 -10.91
N TRP A 32 -4.28 2.66 -11.06
CA TRP A 32 -3.52 3.20 -12.19
C TRP A 32 -3.20 2.16 -13.27
N GLY A 33 -3.63 0.91 -13.08
CA GLY A 33 -3.49 -0.12 -14.09
C GLY A 33 -4.35 0.16 -15.33
N ASP A 34 -4.12 -0.61 -16.38
CA ASP A 34 -4.91 -0.59 -17.61
C ASP A 34 -5.85 -1.80 -17.70
N GLN A 35 -6.95 -1.64 -18.44
CA GLN A 35 -7.96 -2.68 -18.59
C GLN A 35 -7.40 -4.01 -19.16
N PRO A 36 -6.49 -4.02 -20.17
CA PRO A 36 -5.88 -5.25 -20.66
C PRO A 36 -5.15 -6.05 -19.57
N THR A 37 -4.33 -5.39 -18.73
CA THR A 37 -3.60 -6.09 -17.65
C THR A 37 -4.55 -6.70 -16.64
N VAL A 38 -5.56 -5.95 -16.19
CA VAL A 38 -6.57 -6.46 -15.24
C VAL A 38 -7.33 -7.66 -15.82
N SER A 39 -7.69 -7.60 -17.10
CA SER A 39 -8.44 -8.66 -17.79
C SER A 39 -7.57 -9.91 -18.02
N PHE A 40 -6.28 -9.72 -18.30
CA PHE A 40 -5.31 -10.81 -18.41
C PHE A 40 -5.18 -11.54 -17.06
N LEU A 41 -5.06 -10.81 -15.96
CA LEU A 41 -4.98 -11.39 -14.62
C LEU A 41 -6.27 -12.10 -14.22
N ASP A 42 -7.44 -11.54 -14.56
CA ASP A 42 -8.72 -12.20 -14.33
C ASP A 42 -8.82 -13.55 -15.07
N SER A 43 -8.31 -13.61 -16.30
CA SER A 43 -8.24 -14.82 -17.12
C SER A 43 -7.26 -15.84 -16.52
N ALA A 44 -6.06 -15.38 -16.11
CA ALA A 44 -5.06 -16.23 -15.47
C ALA A 44 -5.61 -16.87 -14.18
N LEU A 45 -6.30 -16.09 -13.33
CA LEU A 45 -6.95 -16.56 -12.10
C LEU A 45 -7.98 -17.67 -12.37
N ARG A 46 -8.71 -17.58 -13.50
CA ARG A 46 -9.68 -18.59 -13.92
C ARG A 46 -9.00 -19.87 -14.42
N ASP A 47 -8.02 -19.72 -15.30
CA ASP A 47 -7.39 -20.84 -16.01
C ASP A 47 -6.43 -21.61 -15.09
N LEU A 48 -5.78 -20.92 -14.16
CA LEU A 48 -4.83 -21.48 -13.20
C LEU A 48 -5.43 -21.74 -11.81
N ARG A 49 -6.75 -21.85 -11.69
CA ARG A 49 -7.44 -22.07 -10.39
C ARG A 49 -7.01 -23.32 -9.61
N ALA A 50 -6.40 -24.30 -10.29
CA ALA A 50 -5.91 -25.54 -9.69
C ALA A 50 -4.45 -25.42 -9.18
N MET A 51 -3.80 -24.30 -9.47
CA MET A 51 -2.42 -24.01 -9.06
C MET A 51 -2.44 -23.28 -7.71
N PRO A 52 -1.50 -23.57 -6.79
CA PRO A 52 -1.36 -22.77 -5.57
C PRO A 52 -0.62 -21.47 -5.89
N TRP A 53 -1.34 -20.35 -6.01
CA TRP A 53 -0.80 -19.00 -6.17
C TRP A 53 -1.82 -17.96 -5.70
N MET A 54 -1.38 -16.72 -5.48
CA MET A 54 -2.22 -15.63 -4.98
C MET A 54 -1.88 -14.30 -5.66
N VAL A 55 -2.90 -13.45 -5.81
CA VAL A 55 -2.73 -12.04 -6.17
C VAL A 55 -3.11 -11.19 -4.94
N LEU A 56 -2.20 -10.33 -4.51
CA LEU A 56 -2.46 -9.28 -3.53
C LEU A 56 -2.45 -7.94 -4.25
N ALA A 57 -3.63 -7.32 -4.39
CA ALA A 57 -3.73 -5.99 -4.94
C ALA A 57 -3.91 -4.95 -3.85
N LEU A 58 -3.14 -3.88 -3.97
CA LEU A 58 -3.21 -2.69 -3.14
C LEU A 58 -3.74 -1.56 -4.00
N ALA A 59 -4.84 -0.96 -3.54
CA ALA A 59 -5.54 0.06 -4.27
C ALA A 59 -6.27 0.98 -3.31
N ARG A 60 -6.57 2.19 -3.80
CA ARG A 60 -7.51 3.07 -3.14
C ARG A 60 -8.96 2.71 -3.55
N PRO A 61 -10.00 3.11 -2.77
CA PRO A 61 -11.39 2.72 -3.03
C PRO A 61 -11.90 3.05 -4.45
N GLU A 62 -11.35 4.08 -5.08
CA GLU A 62 -11.68 4.54 -6.43
C GLU A 62 -11.35 3.50 -7.51
N VAL A 63 -10.59 2.45 -7.18
CA VAL A 63 -10.34 1.32 -8.10
C VAL A 63 -11.63 0.68 -8.61
N HIS A 64 -12.70 0.70 -7.81
CA HIS A 64 -14.02 0.18 -8.20
C HIS A 64 -14.77 1.12 -9.14
N GLU A 65 -14.37 2.39 -9.23
CA GLU A 65 -14.86 3.32 -10.25
C GLU A 65 -14.15 3.08 -11.59
N THR A 66 -12.82 2.87 -11.53
CA THR A 66 -12.00 2.54 -12.72
C THR A 66 -12.32 1.15 -13.26
N PHE A 67 -12.54 0.17 -12.37
CA PHE A 67 -12.81 -1.22 -12.71
C PHE A 67 -14.06 -1.75 -11.96
N PRO A 68 -15.29 -1.38 -12.38
CA PRO A 68 -16.51 -1.74 -11.65
C PRO A 68 -16.80 -3.24 -11.53
N ARG A 69 -16.19 -4.05 -12.40
CA ARG A 69 -16.28 -5.52 -12.38
C ARG A 69 -14.98 -6.19 -11.98
N LEU A 70 -14.11 -5.48 -11.27
CA LEU A 70 -12.81 -5.99 -10.82
C LEU A 70 -12.98 -7.32 -10.09
N TRP A 71 -12.62 -8.41 -10.77
CA TRP A 71 -12.69 -9.78 -10.25
C TRP A 71 -14.04 -10.13 -9.61
N ALA A 72 -15.15 -9.53 -10.08
CA ALA A 72 -16.49 -9.72 -9.49
C ALA A 72 -16.98 -11.17 -9.54
N GLU A 73 -16.47 -11.95 -10.50
CA GLU A 73 -16.75 -13.38 -10.64
C GLU A 73 -15.79 -14.27 -9.82
N ARG A 74 -14.92 -13.68 -8.99
CA ARG A 74 -13.94 -14.37 -8.16
C ARG A 74 -14.32 -14.23 -6.68
N GLN A 75 -13.90 -15.19 -5.87
CA GLN A 75 -14.04 -15.10 -4.40
C GLN A 75 -12.90 -14.24 -3.82
N THR A 76 -12.95 -12.94 -4.08
CA THR A 76 -11.95 -11.99 -3.57
C THR A 76 -12.17 -11.70 -2.08
N GLN A 77 -11.07 -11.58 -1.34
CA GLN A 77 -11.09 -11.07 0.03
C GLN A 77 -10.65 -9.60 -0.01
N GLU A 78 -11.59 -8.68 0.24
CA GLU A 78 -11.29 -7.25 0.33
C GLU A 78 -11.05 -6.84 1.79
N ILE A 79 -9.89 -6.25 2.06
CA ILE A 79 -9.55 -5.69 3.37
C ILE A 79 -9.56 -4.16 3.27
N ARG A 80 -10.60 -3.54 3.82
CA ARG A 80 -10.69 -2.07 3.89
C ARG A 80 -9.91 -1.55 5.08
N LEU A 81 -8.75 -0.95 4.80
CA LEU A 81 -7.95 -0.25 5.80
C LEU A 81 -8.62 1.08 6.14
N LYS A 82 -8.99 1.23 7.41
CA LYS A 82 -9.49 2.50 7.97
C LYS A 82 -8.33 3.24 8.62
N GLU A 83 -8.58 4.51 8.95
CA GLU A 83 -7.72 5.28 9.85
C GLU A 83 -7.42 4.50 11.13
N LEU A 84 -6.22 4.71 11.67
CA LEU A 84 -5.82 4.09 12.91
C LEU A 84 -6.71 4.58 14.05
N PRO A 85 -7.35 3.67 14.81
CA PRO A 85 -8.10 4.09 15.98
C PRO A 85 -7.15 4.68 17.01
N ARG A 86 -7.63 5.66 17.80
CA ARG A 86 -6.84 6.36 18.83
C ARG A 86 -5.99 5.43 19.69
N LYS A 87 -6.57 4.31 20.16
CA LYS A 87 -5.87 3.30 20.98
C LYS A 87 -4.70 2.63 20.26
N ALA A 88 -4.81 2.43 18.94
CA ALA A 88 -3.70 1.91 18.14
C ALA A 88 -2.59 2.97 18.00
N CYS A 89 -2.94 4.23 17.76
CA CYS A 89 -1.98 5.33 17.74
C CYS A 89 -1.21 5.42 19.07
N GLU A 90 -1.93 5.45 20.20
CA GLU A 90 -1.32 5.51 21.53
C GLU A 90 -0.36 4.35 21.79
N ARG A 91 -0.73 3.13 21.38
CA ARG A 91 0.12 1.94 21.48
C ARG A 91 1.40 2.08 20.65
N LEU A 92 1.29 2.52 19.39
CA LEU A 92 2.43 2.69 18.50
C LEU A 92 3.40 3.75 19.04
N VAL A 93 2.87 4.88 19.53
CA VAL A 93 3.69 5.94 20.14
C VAL A 93 4.46 5.41 21.35
N ARG A 94 3.78 4.71 22.27
CA ARG A 94 4.42 4.14 23.46
C ARG A 94 5.43 3.04 23.14
N GLN A 95 5.19 2.27 22.08
CA GLN A 95 6.15 1.26 21.61
C GLN A 95 7.41 1.90 21.04
N ALA A 96 7.28 3.00 20.30
CA ALA A 96 8.41 3.65 19.66
C ALA A 96 9.20 4.60 20.59
N LEU A 97 8.52 5.34 21.47
CA LEU A 97 9.13 6.37 22.32
C LEU A 97 9.26 5.96 23.80
N GLY A 98 8.79 4.76 24.14
CA GLY A 98 8.79 4.23 25.50
C GLY A 98 7.49 4.49 26.25
N ALA A 99 7.21 3.62 27.23
CA ALA A 99 5.96 3.66 28.00
C ALA A 99 5.82 4.91 28.89
N SER A 100 6.95 5.54 29.26
CA SER A 100 7.05 6.70 30.14
C SER A 100 6.88 8.04 29.44
N ILE A 101 6.54 8.08 28.14
CA ILE A 101 6.26 9.33 27.44
C ILE A 101 5.20 10.15 28.18
N GLY A 102 5.47 11.45 28.32
CA GLY A 102 4.56 12.39 28.97
C GLY A 102 3.18 12.37 28.32
N ARG A 103 2.14 12.40 29.15
CA ARG A 103 0.73 12.33 28.70
C ARG A 103 0.39 13.42 27.69
N GLU A 104 0.84 14.64 27.94
CA GLU A 104 0.62 15.78 27.05
C GLU A 104 1.24 15.56 25.66
N MET A 105 2.48 15.10 25.60
CA MET A 105 3.16 14.79 24.34
C MET A 105 2.46 13.67 23.57
N LEU A 106 2.05 12.61 24.26
CA LEU A 106 1.27 11.52 23.67
C LEU A 106 -0.05 12.03 23.07
N GLU A 107 -0.81 12.82 23.83
CA GLU A 107 -2.08 13.39 23.38
C GLU A 107 -1.87 14.32 22.18
N ARG A 108 -0.81 15.14 22.18
CA ARG A 108 -0.44 16.01 21.07
C ARG A 108 -0.11 15.22 19.80
N ILE A 109 0.74 14.20 19.88
CA ILE A 109 1.09 13.35 18.73
C ILE A 109 -0.14 12.66 18.16
N VAL A 110 -0.97 12.07 19.02
CA VAL A 110 -2.16 11.32 18.60
C VAL A 110 -3.22 12.23 17.99
N ALA A 111 -3.40 13.43 18.55
CA ALA A 111 -4.32 14.43 18.02
C ALA A 111 -3.85 14.94 16.65
N LEU A 112 -2.57 15.31 16.52
CA LEU A 112 -2.01 15.78 15.25
C LEU A 112 -2.09 14.69 14.17
N ALA A 113 -1.76 13.43 14.51
CA ALA A 113 -1.77 12.34 13.56
C ALA A 113 -3.16 12.07 12.95
N GLY A 114 -4.24 12.33 13.71
CA GLY A 114 -5.61 12.16 13.21
C GLY A 114 -5.92 10.75 12.67
N GLY A 115 -5.23 9.72 13.16
CA GLY A 115 -5.36 8.34 12.66
C GLY A 115 -4.56 8.04 11.37
N HIS A 116 -3.88 9.02 10.80
CA HIS A 116 -3.05 8.85 9.61
C HIS A 116 -1.70 8.21 9.98
N ALA A 117 -1.52 6.92 9.63
CA ALA A 117 -0.38 6.12 10.04
C ALA A 117 0.99 6.73 9.66
N PHE A 118 1.12 7.21 8.43
CA PHE A 118 2.36 7.86 7.97
C PHE A 118 2.67 9.15 8.75
N TYR A 119 1.64 9.92 9.10
CA TYR A 119 1.86 11.16 9.84
C TYR A 119 2.23 10.86 11.30
N LEU A 120 1.59 9.86 11.90
CA LEU A 120 1.95 9.35 13.22
C LEU A 120 3.43 8.94 13.28
N GLU A 121 3.91 8.20 12.28
CA GLU A 121 5.32 7.76 12.22
C GLU A 121 6.28 8.96 12.18
N GLU A 122 6.00 9.97 11.35
CA GLU A 122 6.88 11.13 11.23
C GLU A 122 6.87 12.01 12.49
N LEU A 123 5.72 12.14 13.17
CA LEU A 123 5.64 12.81 14.47
C LEU A 123 6.44 12.05 15.53
N ILE A 124 6.31 10.72 15.57
CA ILE A 124 7.14 9.86 16.44
C ILE A 124 8.63 10.08 16.13
N ARG A 125 9.02 10.06 14.85
CA ARG A 125 10.39 10.28 14.42
C ARG A 125 10.92 11.65 14.84
N ALA A 126 10.11 12.70 14.70
CA ALA A 126 10.48 14.05 15.13
C ALA A 126 10.74 14.12 16.64
N VAL A 127 9.91 13.48 17.47
CA VAL A 127 10.16 13.41 18.92
C VAL A 127 11.40 12.60 19.24
N ALA A 128 11.61 11.46 18.59
CA ALA A 128 12.79 10.62 18.79
C ALA A 128 14.10 11.36 18.44
N GLU A 129 14.05 12.28 17.46
CA GLU A 129 15.17 13.16 17.08
C GLU A 129 15.31 14.40 18.00
N GLY A 130 14.54 14.50 19.10
CA GLY A 130 14.61 15.61 20.05
C GLY A 130 13.84 16.87 19.62
N ARG A 131 12.99 16.80 18.59
CA ARG A 131 12.24 17.94 18.03
C ARG A 131 10.77 17.97 18.49
N GLY A 132 10.49 17.48 19.70
CA GLY A 132 9.12 17.37 20.22
C GLY A 132 8.44 18.71 20.52
N GLU A 133 9.19 19.79 20.68
CA GLU A 133 8.60 21.13 20.88
C GLU A 133 8.03 21.69 19.57
N ALA A 134 8.77 21.52 18.47
CA ALA A 134 8.44 22.00 17.13
C ALA A 134 7.92 20.88 16.21
N LEU A 135 6.88 20.17 16.67
CA LEU A 135 6.20 19.20 15.82
C LEU A 135 5.53 19.91 14.63
N PRO A 136 5.69 19.41 13.40
CA PRO A 136 4.98 19.96 12.27
C PRO A 136 3.48 19.85 12.52
N GLU A 137 2.74 20.92 12.26
CA GLU A 137 1.29 20.97 12.47
C GLU A 137 0.52 20.48 11.24
N THR A 138 1.19 20.42 10.08
CA THR A 138 0.61 19.95 8.82
C THR A 138 1.51 18.93 8.14
N VAL A 139 0.91 18.09 7.29
CA VAL A 139 1.63 17.17 6.40
C VAL A 139 2.58 17.94 5.48
N LEU A 140 2.19 19.13 5.02
CA LEU A 140 3.05 19.97 4.20
C LEU A 140 4.31 20.42 4.97
N ALA A 141 4.14 20.96 6.18
CA ALA A 141 5.27 21.37 7.02
C ALA A 141 6.20 20.19 7.34
N MET A 142 5.64 18.99 7.53
CA MET A 142 6.40 17.76 7.70
C MET A 142 7.22 17.39 6.46
N VAL A 143 6.61 17.44 5.26
CA VAL A 143 7.30 17.19 3.99
C VAL A 143 8.40 18.23 3.76
N GLU A 144 8.12 19.51 4.01
CA GLU A 144 9.11 20.59 3.91
C GLU A 144 10.30 20.35 4.86
N ALA A 145 10.04 20.00 6.12
CA ALA A 145 11.07 19.65 7.08
C ALA A 145 11.87 18.41 6.68
N ARG A 146 11.28 17.49 5.92
CA ARG A 146 12.00 16.33 5.37
C ARG A 146 12.88 16.72 4.18
N LEU A 147 12.36 17.53 3.27
CA LEU A 147 13.11 18.00 2.10
C LEU A 147 14.25 18.96 2.47
N SER A 148 14.10 19.72 3.56
CA SER A 148 15.15 20.62 4.07
C SER A 148 16.36 19.88 4.64
N ARG A 149 16.21 18.60 5.01
CA ARG A 149 17.30 17.72 5.45
C ARG A 149 18.10 17.10 4.32
N LEU A 150 17.58 17.13 3.09
CA LEU A 150 18.32 16.64 1.93
C LEU A 150 19.42 17.63 1.55
N ASP A 151 20.56 17.08 1.13
CA ASP A 151 21.65 17.85 0.57
C ASP A 151 21.18 18.70 -0.62
N PRO A 152 21.83 19.85 -0.90
CA PRO A 152 21.39 20.78 -1.93
C PRO A 152 21.20 20.13 -3.32
N GLU A 153 22.01 19.14 -3.66
CA GLU A 153 21.93 18.42 -4.93
C GLU A 153 20.72 17.50 -5.01
N ALA A 154 20.46 16.68 -3.98
CA ALA A 154 19.27 15.85 -3.89
C ALA A 154 17.98 16.69 -3.92
N ARG A 155 17.99 17.87 -3.26
CA ARG A 155 16.85 18.80 -3.30
C ARG A 155 16.61 19.38 -4.69
N ARG A 156 17.68 19.72 -5.44
CA ARG A 156 17.57 20.16 -6.84
C ARG A 156 17.01 19.07 -7.72
N LEU A 157 17.48 17.83 -7.57
CA LEU A 157 16.99 16.68 -8.32
C LEU A 157 15.49 16.45 -8.07
N LEU A 158 15.04 16.46 -6.82
CA LEU A 158 13.62 16.29 -6.50
C LEU A 158 12.74 17.42 -7.06
N ARG A 159 13.22 18.68 -7.02
CA ARG A 159 12.50 19.80 -7.64
C ARG A 159 12.39 19.64 -9.15
N ALA A 160 13.45 19.20 -9.82
CA ALA A 160 13.40 18.89 -11.23
C ALA A 160 12.39 17.76 -11.50
N ALA A 161 12.48 16.65 -10.77
CA ALA A 161 11.58 15.50 -10.91
C ALA A 161 10.10 15.88 -10.68
N SER A 162 9.80 16.78 -9.73
CA SER A 162 8.42 17.22 -9.46
C SER A 162 7.76 17.99 -10.62
N VAL A 163 8.56 18.58 -11.52
CA VAL A 163 8.04 19.29 -12.70
C VAL A 163 7.72 18.29 -13.83
N PHE A 164 8.48 17.20 -13.93
CA PHE A 164 8.25 16.14 -14.91
C PHE A 164 7.18 15.12 -14.48
N GLY A 165 6.58 15.31 -13.30
CA GLY A 165 5.62 14.40 -12.67
C GLY A 165 4.21 14.48 -13.25
N GLU A 166 4.07 14.34 -14.57
CA GLU A 166 2.85 13.86 -15.22
C GLU A 166 3.26 12.84 -16.30
N VAL A 167 3.09 11.56 -15.98
CA VAL A 167 2.99 10.45 -16.95
C VAL A 167 1.82 9.58 -16.52
#